data_AF-A0A2H0MV31-F1
#
_entry.id   AF-A0A2H0MV31-F1
#
_cell.length_a   1.000
_cell.length_b   1.000
_cell.length_c   1.000
_cell.angle_alpha   90.00
_cell.angle_beta   90.00
_cell.angle_gamma   90.00
#
_symmetry.space_group_name_H-M   'P 1'
#
loop_
_entity.id
_entity.type
_entity.pdbx_description
1 polymer ?
#
loop_
_entity_poly.entity_id
_entity_poly.type
_entity_poly.pdbx_seq_one_letter_code
_entity_poly.pdbx_strand_id
1 'polypeptide(L)'
;MMNFWMQLKNRLWQGQEGASMLMAVVLAIVTMAAIVFNFLAESEQKQSGASVTYTSTNAFLLADAGVRYVEKCLKNPPVTPDACPTGASSIDWKNDFITTPATTFTKNFPTSDSSGTFSIEFIQNAINDTNNIRIRSTGTYKGAIRTIGSTVSRFTTCVLGQQAISYCTASNIKNSASTTDPNSPVQSCPAVTVDLFYPSEYPDDPTSCPNPEYLDYTNGSPTLAPPYQYCDWNLDGTTAVSVGAFNYIASGGAASGQAVVKVNSTSGFVAGMKVRLTRGALLPGGASAGATTVTLNSTSGFAANQLVKFVNLSTLGSVLPTIEEIKIQSVDSATQLTLASALGSSYNANDVADLTDISTSATNEEHTISSVNGGTNELTLSGNLSSTYPEGSSVESVIEMWVANDFSMRNKSSLTVKGALKINVGNDVILENTSEMLVFGSVALHMDNNFLLKNAAKMNEVMSFAGDLLIQVGNDALFANSSSFAGGVIANHDIVVENNAELTGSLSGDTVNLVNNATLIFDPSSGADSEGIDDCVPATFNPPSQNE
;
A
#
# COMPACT_ATOMS: atom_id res chain seq x y z
N MET A 1 -44.93 0.41 -66.25
CA MET A 1 -43.87 -0.01 -65.30
C MET A 1 -43.10 -1.25 -65.75
N MET A 2 -43.72 -2.22 -66.45
CA MET A 2 -43.04 -3.45 -66.88
C MET A 2 -42.02 -3.26 -68.03
N ASN A 3 -42.20 -2.25 -68.90
CA ASN A 3 -41.25 -1.93 -69.99
C ASN A 3 -40.00 -1.16 -69.54
N PHE A 4 -39.99 -0.57 -68.35
CA PHE A 4 -38.81 0.13 -67.82
C PHE A 4 -37.75 -0.86 -67.29
N TRP A 5 -38.21 -1.95 -66.67
CA TRP A 5 -37.33 -3.03 -66.19
C TRP A 5 -36.70 -3.86 -67.31
N MET A 6 -37.37 -3.97 -68.46
CA MET A 6 -36.85 -4.77 -69.58
C MET A 6 -35.78 -4.01 -70.39
N GLN A 7 -35.79 -2.67 -70.41
CA GLN A 7 -34.72 -1.88 -71.04
C GLN A 7 -33.49 -1.69 -70.15
N LEU A 8 -33.63 -1.73 -68.81
CA LEU A 8 -32.48 -1.68 -67.90
C LEU A 8 -31.64 -2.99 -67.97
N LYS A 9 -32.30 -4.13 -68.19
CA LYS A 9 -31.66 -5.45 -68.21
C LYS A 9 -30.73 -5.67 -69.42
N ASN A 10 -31.02 -5.05 -70.56
CA ASN A 10 -30.22 -5.22 -71.79
C ASN A 10 -29.03 -4.25 -71.91
N ARG A 11 -29.00 -3.13 -71.17
CA ARG A 11 -27.86 -2.20 -71.21
C ARG A 11 -26.75 -2.52 -70.19
N LEU A 12 -27.05 -3.29 -69.14
CA LEU A 12 -26.08 -3.60 -68.08
C LEU A 12 -25.20 -4.84 -68.38
N TRP A 13 -25.49 -5.61 -69.43
CA TRP A 13 -24.83 -6.91 -69.70
C TRP A 13 -23.94 -6.98 -70.95
N GLN A 14 -23.73 -5.86 -71.68
CA GLN A 14 -22.92 -5.87 -72.90
C GLN A 14 -21.64 -5.02 -72.85
N GLY A 15 -21.13 -4.72 -71.65
CA GLY A 15 -19.82 -4.09 -71.49
C GLY A 15 -19.05 -4.74 -70.35
N GLN A 16 -17.72 -4.81 -70.48
CA GLN A 16 -16.81 -5.23 -69.39
C GLN A 16 -17.06 -4.45 -68.08
N GLU A 17 -17.70 -3.28 -68.17
CA GLU A 17 -18.14 -2.44 -67.06
C GLU A 17 -19.25 -3.07 -66.18
N GLY A 18 -20.14 -3.89 -66.75
CA GLY A 18 -21.20 -4.56 -65.98
C GLY A 18 -20.65 -5.68 -65.08
N ALA A 19 -19.66 -6.42 -65.59
CA ALA A 19 -18.97 -7.46 -64.83
C ALA A 19 -18.07 -6.87 -63.73
N SER A 20 -17.42 -5.72 -63.99
CA SER A 20 -16.59 -5.04 -62.98
C SER A 20 -17.44 -4.41 -61.87
N MET A 21 -18.61 -3.85 -62.19
CA MET A 21 -19.55 -3.38 -61.16
C MET A 21 -20.07 -4.52 -60.28
N LEU A 22 -20.41 -5.67 -60.87
CA LEU A 22 -20.86 -6.83 -60.08
C LEU A 22 -19.73 -7.35 -59.17
N MET A 23 -18.49 -7.44 -59.69
CA MET A 23 -17.32 -7.82 -58.90
C MET A 23 -17.04 -6.83 -57.77
N ALA A 24 -17.18 -5.52 -58.01
CA ALA A 24 -16.99 -4.51 -56.97
C ALA A 24 -18.02 -4.65 -55.83
N VAL A 25 -19.28 -4.96 -56.15
CA VAL A 25 -20.33 -5.20 -55.14
C VAL A 25 -20.06 -6.48 -54.36
N VAL A 26 -19.68 -7.57 -55.04
CA VAL A 26 -19.33 -8.84 -54.37
C VAL A 26 -18.12 -8.65 -53.46
N LEU A 27 -17.08 -7.95 -53.94
CA LEU A 27 -15.91 -7.63 -53.14
C LEU A 27 -16.29 -6.80 -51.92
N ALA A 28 -17.09 -5.74 -52.07
CA ALA A 28 -17.54 -4.92 -50.95
C ALA A 28 -18.30 -5.72 -49.88
N ILE A 29 -19.16 -6.66 -50.29
CA ILE A 29 -19.88 -7.55 -49.38
C ILE A 29 -18.91 -8.47 -48.64
N VAL A 30 -17.93 -9.07 -49.34
CA VAL A 30 -16.91 -9.94 -48.71
C VAL A 30 -16.04 -9.15 -47.74
N THR A 31 -15.64 -7.92 -48.07
CA THR A 31 -14.84 -7.07 -47.18
C THR A 31 -15.62 -6.65 -45.96
N MET A 32 -16.91 -6.29 -46.10
CA MET A 32 -17.78 -6.00 -44.95
C MET A 32 -17.97 -7.23 -44.06
N ALA A 33 -18.19 -8.41 -44.65
CA ALA A 33 -18.31 -9.65 -43.88
C ALA A 33 -17.01 -9.95 -43.10
N ALA A 34 -15.84 -9.80 -43.73
CA ALA A 34 -14.55 -10.00 -43.07
C ALA A 34 -14.31 -9.02 -41.91
N ILE A 35 -14.69 -7.75 -42.07
CA ILE A 35 -14.60 -6.74 -40.99
C ILE A 35 -15.53 -7.12 -39.83
N VAL A 36 -16.77 -7.53 -40.12
CA VAL A 36 -17.73 -7.95 -39.08
C VAL A 36 -17.26 -9.20 -38.35
N PHE A 37 -16.72 -10.21 -39.04
CA PHE A 37 -16.21 -11.41 -38.40
C PHE A 37 -14.98 -11.15 -37.53
N ASN A 38 -14.06 -10.28 -37.98
CA ASN A 38 -12.91 -9.87 -37.17
C ASN A 38 -13.37 -9.08 -35.93
N PHE A 39 -14.36 -8.19 -36.07
CA PHE A 39 -14.90 -7.43 -34.94
C PHE A 39 -15.62 -8.34 -33.93
N LEU A 40 -16.36 -9.35 -34.41
CA LEU A 40 -17.01 -10.34 -33.54
C LEU A 40 -15.99 -11.20 -32.80
N ALA A 41 -14.96 -11.70 -33.50
CA ALA A 41 -13.89 -12.49 -32.88
C ALA A 41 -13.10 -11.69 -31.83
N GLU A 42 -12.77 -10.42 -32.14
CA GLU A 42 -12.08 -9.54 -31.20
C GLU A 42 -12.99 -9.15 -30.01
N SER A 43 -14.29 -8.98 -30.24
CA SER A 43 -15.28 -8.73 -29.17
C SER A 43 -15.46 -9.95 -28.27
N GLU A 44 -15.50 -11.17 -28.81
CA GLU A 44 -15.56 -12.40 -28.01
C GLU A 44 -14.27 -12.60 -27.22
N GLN A 45 -13.10 -12.33 -27.81
CA GLN A 45 -11.82 -12.40 -27.11
C GLN A 45 -11.72 -11.35 -25.99
N LYS A 46 -12.19 -10.12 -26.23
CA LYS A 46 -12.24 -9.05 -25.21
C LYS A 46 -13.26 -9.33 -24.11
N GLN A 47 -14.42 -9.89 -24.43
CA GLN A 47 -15.43 -10.29 -23.44
C GLN A 47 -14.98 -11.50 -22.62
N SER A 48 -14.35 -12.49 -23.26
CA SER A 48 -13.77 -13.65 -22.57
C SER A 48 -12.62 -13.22 -21.67
N GLY A 49 -11.73 -12.33 -22.14
CA GLY A 49 -10.66 -11.75 -21.33
C GLY A 49 -11.21 -10.97 -20.13
N ALA A 50 -12.17 -10.07 -20.35
CA ALA A 50 -12.81 -9.32 -19.27
C ALA A 50 -13.56 -10.22 -18.28
N SER A 51 -14.23 -11.28 -18.75
CA SER A 51 -14.93 -12.23 -17.89
C SER A 51 -13.98 -13.11 -17.08
N VAL A 52 -12.85 -13.54 -17.66
CA VAL A 52 -11.82 -14.33 -16.96
C VAL A 52 -11.12 -13.47 -15.92
N THR A 53 -10.77 -12.21 -16.24
CA THR A 53 -10.20 -11.28 -15.26
C THR A 53 -11.19 -10.96 -14.15
N TYR A 54 -12.46 -10.67 -14.48
CA TYR A 54 -13.50 -10.38 -13.48
C TYR A 54 -13.78 -11.57 -12.55
N THR A 55 -13.90 -12.78 -13.09
CA THR A 55 -14.15 -13.99 -12.27
C THR A 55 -12.94 -14.36 -11.41
N SER A 56 -11.72 -14.25 -11.96
CA SER A 56 -10.46 -14.43 -11.23
C SER A 56 -10.30 -13.42 -10.10
N THR A 57 -10.47 -12.12 -10.37
CA THR A 57 -10.34 -11.06 -9.35
C THR A 57 -11.38 -11.24 -8.25
N ASN A 58 -12.63 -11.56 -8.57
CA ASN A 58 -13.63 -11.83 -7.54
C ASN A 58 -13.31 -13.08 -6.72
N ALA A 59 -12.78 -14.15 -7.33
CA ALA A 59 -12.33 -15.33 -6.60
C ALA A 59 -11.17 -14.97 -5.63
N PHE A 60 -10.26 -14.09 -6.04
CA PHE A 60 -9.19 -13.56 -5.18
C PHE A 60 -9.75 -12.72 -4.02
N LEU A 61 -10.65 -11.77 -4.30
CA LEU A 61 -11.30 -10.96 -3.26
C LEU A 61 -12.09 -11.81 -2.25
N LEU A 62 -12.71 -12.92 -2.70
CA LEU A 62 -13.36 -13.88 -1.81
C LEU A 62 -12.36 -14.65 -0.94
N ALA A 63 -11.20 -15.01 -1.49
CA ALA A 63 -10.13 -15.63 -0.73
C ALA A 63 -9.62 -14.67 0.36
N ASP A 64 -9.36 -13.39 0.02
CA ASP A 64 -8.94 -12.35 0.97
C ASP A 64 -10.00 -12.12 2.06
N ALA A 65 -11.27 -11.99 1.66
CA ALA A 65 -12.37 -11.86 2.59
C ALA A 65 -12.47 -13.05 3.55
N GLY A 66 -12.13 -14.26 3.09
CA GLY A 66 -12.04 -15.45 3.94
C GLY A 66 -10.93 -15.36 4.99
N VAL A 67 -9.75 -14.85 4.62
CA VAL A 67 -8.64 -14.60 5.57
C VAL A 67 -9.09 -13.62 6.65
N ARG A 68 -9.56 -12.43 6.26
CA ARG A 68 -10.04 -11.38 7.19
C ARG A 68 -11.18 -11.88 8.08
N TYR A 69 -12.05 -12.72 7.53
CA TYR A 69 -13.15 -13.32 8.28
C TYR A 69 -12.64 -14.22 9.41
N VAL A 70 -11.72 -15.13 9.10
CA VAL A 70 -11.14 -16.06 10.08
C VAL A 70 -10.32 -15.30 11.09
N GLU A 71 -9.52 -14.36 10.65
CA GLU A 71 -8.74 -13.49 11.52
C GLU A 71 -9.62 -12.79 12.55
N LYS A 72 -10.72 -12.16 12.10
CA LYS A 72 -11.69 -11.54 13.00
C LYS A 72 -12.33 -12.54 13.95
N CYS A 73 -12.68 -13.73 13.45
CA CYS A 73 -13.24 -14.82 14.25
C CYS A 73 -12.30 -15.34 15.33
N LEU A 74 -11.00 -15.42 15.02
CA LEU A 74 -9.97 -15.93 15.92
C LEU A 74 -9.55 -14.86 16.94
N LYS A 75 -9.38 -13.61 16.51
CA LYS A 75 -9.04 -12.47 17.39
C LYS A 75 -10.21 -12.07 18.30
N ASN A 76 -11.43 -12.13 17.79
CA ASN A 76 -12.65 -11.71 18.49
C ASN A 76 -13.77 -12.76 18.32
N PRO A 77 -13.66 -13.93 18.96
CA PRO A 77 -14.65 -14.99 18.83
C PRO A 77 -16.02 -14.48 19.31
N PRO A 78 -17.05 -14.47 18.44
CA PRO A 78 -18.38 -14.03 18.80
C PRO A 78 -18.98 -14.99 19.82
N VAL A 79 -19.90 -14.46 20.65
CA VAL A 79 -20.61 -15.24 21.68
C VAL A 79 -21.48 -16.36 21.06
N THR A 80 -21.83 -16.25 19.78
CA THR A 80 -22.57 -17.26 19.03
C THR A 80 -21.62 -18.18 18.24
N PRO A 81 -21.51 -19.47 18.59
CA PRO A 81 -20.53 -20.40 18.01
C PRO A 81 -20.65 -20.64 16.51
N ASP A 82 -21.85 -20.49 15.95
CA ASP A 82 -22.16 -20.92 14.57
C ASP A 82 -21.56 -20.01 13.48
N ALA A 83 -21.00 -18.86 13.86
CA ALA A 83 -20.38 -17.94 12.91
C ALA A 83 -18.91 -18.30 12.63
N CYS A 84 -18.17 -18.86 13.58
CA CYS A 84 -16.73 -19.02 13.46
C CYS A 84 -16.29 -20.48 13.36
N PRO A 85 -15.08 -20.75 12.85
CA PRO A 85 -14.52 -22.10 12.87
C PRO A 85 -14.57 -22.69 14.29
N THR A 86 -14.97 -23.96 14.41
CA THR A 86 -14.95 -24.67 15.70
C THR A 86 -13.52 -24.69 16.23
N GLY A 87 -13.31 -24.21 17.46
CA GLY A 87 -11.97 -24.01 18.04
C GLY A 87 -11.51 -22.55 18.10
N ALA A 88 -12.24 -21.61 17.47
CA ALA A 88 -11.85 -20.19 17.45
C ALA A 88 -11.73 -19.55 18.86
N SER A 89 -12.55 -19.99 19.81
CA SER A 89 -12.49 -19.54 21.21
C SER A 89 -11.43 -20.26 22.05
N SER A 90 -10.72 -21.24 21.50
CA SER A 90 -9.75 -22.04 22.23
C SER A 90 -8.51 -21.27 22.60
N ILE A 91 -7.93 -21.60 23.76
CA ILE A 91 -6.63 -21.09 24.22
C ILE A 91 -5.42 -21.77 23.59
N ASP A 92 -5.64 -22.86 22.86
CA ASP A 92 -4.59 -23.67 22.25
C ASP A 92 -4.99 -24.04 20.82
N TRP A 93 -4.75 -23.11 19.89
CA TRP A 93 -5.09 -23.28 18.48
C TRP A 93 -4.37 -24.45 17.84
N LYS A 94 -3.13 -24.73 18.25
CA LYS A 94 -2.36 -25.89 17.78
C LYS A 94 -3.12 -27.19 18.02
N ASN A 95 -3.57 -27.44 19.25
CA ASN A 95 -4.22 -28.71 19.54
C ASN A 95 -5.62 -28.78 18.92
N ASP A 96 -6.38 -27.70 18.92
CA ASP A 96 -7.79 -27.75 18.50
C ASP A 96 -7.98 -27.76 16.98
N PHE A 97 -7.12 -27.06 16.23
CA PHE A 97 -7.20 -27.02 14.77
C PHE A 97 -6.35 -28.07 14.06
N ILE A 98 -5.34 -28.68 14.70
CA ILE A 98 -4.48 -29.67 14.03
C ILE A 98 -4.92 -31.11 14.35
N THR A 99 -5.38 -31.39 15.57
CA THR A 99 -5.64 -32.78 16.00
C THR A 99 -7.05 -33.28 15.66
N THR A 100 -7.97 -32.38 15.28
CA THR A 100 -9.35 -32.72 14.91
C THR A 100 -9.50 -32.87 13.39
N PRO A 101 -9.82 -34.04 12.82
CA PRO A 101 -9.72 -34.32 11.37
C PRO A 101 -10.75 -33.67 10.42
N ALA A 102 -11.30 -32.50 10.74
CA ALA A 102 -12.23 -31.80 9.86
C ALA A 102 -11.96 -30.29 9.90
N THR A 103 -10.92 -29.84 9.20
CA THR A 103 -10.37 -28.48 9.35
C THR A 103 -10.73 -27.55 8.19
N THR A 104 -11.67 -27.93 7.33
CA THR A 104 -12.16 -27.05 6.26
C THR A 104 -13.42 -26.33 6.70
N PHE A 105 -13.33 -25.01 6.90
CA PHE A 105 -14.48 -24.14 7.17
C PHE A 105 -14.90 -23.47 5.87
N THR A 106 -16.09 -23.79 5.36
CA THR A 106 -16.63 -23.17 4.15
C THR A 106 -17.78 -22.25 4.48
N LYS A 107 -17.76 -21.03 3.95
CA LYS A 107 -18.85 -20.07 4.08
C LYS A 107 -19.27 -19.54 2.71
N ASN A 108 -20.58 -19.51 2.51
CA ASN A 108 -21.18 -18.92 1.33
C ASN A 108 -21.50 -17.46 1.62
N PHE A 109 -21.17 -16.56 0.69
CA PHE A 109 -21.68 -15.20 0.78
C PHE A 109 -23.16 -15.19 0.40
N PRO A 110 -24.02 -14.50 1.18
CA PRO A 110 -25.43 -14.38 0.84
C PRO A 110 -25.59 -13.35 -0.28
N THR A 111 -25.24 -13.74 -1.51
CA THR A 111 -25.71 -13.04 -2.70
C THR A 111 -26.98 -13.73 -3.18
N SER A 112 -27.88 -12.97 -3.80
CA SER A 112 -29.14 -13.50 -4.38
C SER A 112 -28.91 -14.58 -5.45
N ASP A 113 -27.68 -14.75 -5.92
CA ASP A 113 -27.27 -15.74 -6.92
C ASP A 113 -26.30 -16.82 -6.40
N SER A 114 -25.93 -16.82 -5.11
CA SER A 114 -25.01 -17.79 -4.49
C SER A 114 -23.68 -17.98 -5.26
N SER A 115 -23.21 -16.96 -5.97
CA SER A 115 -22.17 -17.10 -6.99
C SER A 115 -20.74 -17.12 -6.45
N GLY A 116 -20.55 -16.90 -5.14
CA GLY A 116 -19.25 -16.82 -4.49
C GLY A 116 -19.19 -17.52 -3.13
N THR A 117 -18.15 -18.33 -2.93
CA THR A 117 -17.88 -19.06 -1.67
C THR A 117 -16.40 -18.93 -1.31
N PHE A 118 -16.06 -19.00 -0.04
CA PHE A 118 -14.67 -19.23 0.38
C PHE A 118 -14.59 -20.44 1.31
N SER A 119 -13.46 -21.13 1.26
CA SER A 119 -13.13 -22.25 2.13
C SER A 119 -11.80 -22.01 2.81
N ILE A 120 -11.73 -22.27 4.11
CA ILE A 120 -10.53 -22.07 4.93
C ILE A 120 -10.01 -23.44 5.31
N GLU A 121 -8.75 -23.70 5.02
CA GLU A 121 -8.01 -24.87 5.48
C GLU A 121 -6.99 -24.42 6.54
N PHE A 122 -7.02 -25.04 7.72
CA PHE A 122 -5.94 -24.89 8.71
C PHE A 122 -4.81 -25.85 8.36
N ILE A 123 -3.63 -25.32 8.05
CA ILE A 123 -2.52 -26.12 7.49
C ILE A 123 -1.84 -26.92 8.62
N GLN A 124 -2.04 -28.23 8.63
CA GLN A 124 -1.55 -29.11 9.71
C GLN A 124 -0.02 -29.27 9.76
N ASN A 125 0.66 -29.14 8.62
CA ASN A 125 2.12 -29.28 8.50
C ASN A 125 2.86 -27.93 8.57
N ALA A 126 2.16 -26.85 8.94
CA ALA A 126 2.77 -25.55 9.16
C ALA A 126 3.32 -25.44 10.60
N ILE A 127 4.19 -24.46 10.83
CA ILE A 127 4.65 -24.09 12.17
C ILE A 127 3.50 -23.38 12.89
N ASN A 128 2.55 -24.16 13.41
CA ASN A 128 1.47 -23.67 14.26
C ASN A 128 1.84 -23.82 15.74
N ASP A 129 1.52 -22.82 16.55
CA ASP A 129 1.71 -22.84 18.00
C ASP A 129 0.40 -22.47 18.73
N THR A 130 0.47 -22.26 20.04
CA THR A 130 -0.71 -21.93 20.86
C THR A 130 -1.39 -20.61 20.48
N ASN A 131 -0.67 -19.70 19.84
CA ASN A 131 -1.08 -18.33 19.54
C ASN A 131 -1.01 -17.97 18.05
N ASN A 132 -0.35 -18.77 17.23
CA ASN A 132 -0.20 -18.54 15.80
C ASN A 132 -0.72 -19.74 15.02
N ILE A 133 -1.62 -19.49 14.06
CA ILE A 133 -2.16 -20.54 13.20
C ILE A 133 -2.16 -20.14 11.73
N ARG A 134 -1.57 -21.00 10.90
CA ARG A 134 -1.55 -20.84 9.46
C ARG A 134 -2.84 -21.36 8.84
N ILE A 135 -3.44 -20.48 8.04
CA ILE A 135 -4.67 -20.72 7.30
C ILE A 135 -4.41 -20.58 5.81
N ARG A 136 -5.24 -21.26 5.02
CA ARG A 136 -5.32 -21.12 3.58
C ARG A 136 -6.76 -20.88 3.20
N SER A 137 -7.06 -19.73 2.65
CA SER A 137 -8.38 -19.37 2.14
C SER A 137 -8.46 -19.59 0.64
N THR A 138 -9.39 -20.41 0.19
CA THR A 138 -9.70 -20.66 -1.21
C THR A 138 -11.03 -20.01 -1.57
N GLY A 139 -10.99 -18.92 -2.32
CA GLY A 139 -12.16 -18.25 -2.87
C GLY A 139 -12.56 -18.85 -4.21
N THR A 140 -13.85 -19.12 -4.39
CA THR A 140 -14.44 -19.62 -5.63
C THR A 140 -15.54 -18.67 -6.10
N TYR A 141 -15.43 -18.15 -7.33
CA TYR A 141 -16.45 -17.32 -7.95
C TYR A 141 -16.73 -17.77 -9.38
N LYS A 142 -17.97 -18.24 -9.64
CA LYS A 142 -18.41 -18.70 -10.98
C LYS A 142 -17.41 -19.65 -11.68
N GLY A 143 -16.79 -20.56 -10.91
CA GLY A 143 -15.83 -21.55 -11.40
C GLY A 143 -14.36 -21.13 -11.40
N ALA A 144 -14.04 -19.84 -11.23
CA ALA A 144 -12.68 -19.39 -10.96
C ALA A 144 -12.32 -19.67 -9.50
N ILE A 145 -11.09 -20.16 -9.27
CA ILE A 145 -10.57 -20.53 -7.94
C ILE A 145 -9.28 -19.75 -7.71
N ARG A 146 -9.17 -19.10 -6.55
CA ARG A 146 -7.96 -18.44 -6.07
C ARG A 146 -7.73 -18.81 -4.62
N THR A 147 -6.47 -18.87 -4.23
CA THR A 147 -6.06 -19.28 -2.89
C THR A 147 -5.11 -18.24 -2.33
N ILE A 148 -5.27 -17.93 -1.05
CA ILE A 148 -4.41 -17.03 -0.28
C ILE A 148 -4.12 -17.70 1.06
N GLY A 149 -2.86 -17.87 1.40
CA GLY A 149 -2.39 -18.23 2.73
C GLY A 149 -2.21 -17.01 3.63
N SER A 150 -2.40 -17.20 4.93
CA SER A 150 -2.10 -16.20 5.94
C SER A 150 -1.86 -16.91 7.27
N THR A 151 -1.09 -16.30 8.16
CA THR A 151 -1.02 -16.74 9.55
C THR A 151 -1.78 -15.74 10.42
N VAL A 152 -2.62 -16.27 11.29
CA VAL A 152 -3.41 -15.49 12.22
C VAL A 152 -2.75 -15.61 13.58
N SER A 153 -2.34 -14.47 14.13
CA SER A 153 -1.88 -14.37 15.52
C SER A 153 -3.00 -13.94 16.46
N ARG A 154 -3.00 -14.53 17.65
CA ARG A 154 -3.95 -14.31 18.74
C ARG A 154 -3.74 -13.02 19.49
N PHE A 155 -2.53 -12.50 19.43
CA PHE A 155 -2.15 -11.28 20.11
C PHE A 155 -2.02 -10.15 19.09
N THR A 156 -2.71 -9.05 19.36
CA THR A 156 -2.46 -7.75 18.72
C THR A 156 -1.53 -6.98 19.64
N THR A 157 -0.25 -6.92 19.31
CA THR A 157 0.73 -6.21 20.13
C THR A 157 1.99 -5.86 19.39
N CYS A 158 1.89 -4.77 18.65
CA CYS A 158 2.94 -3.77 18.75
C CYS A 158 2.28 -2.47 19.19
N VAL A 159 2.93 -1.80 20.14
CA VAL A 159 2.57 -0.44 20.51
C VAL A 159 3.70 0.45 20.01
N LEU A 160 3.68 0.73 18.71
CA LEU A 160 4.49 1.82 18.19
C LEU A 160 3.86 3.15 18.58
N GLY A 161 4.70 4.15 18.80
CA GLY A 161 4.25 5.54 18.96
C GLY A 161 3.73 5.92 20.36
N GLN A 162 3.54 4.99 21.30
CA GLN A 162 3.26 5.38 22.70
C GLN A 162 4.53 5.66 23.49
N GLN A 163 5.62 4.97 23.17
CA GLN A 163 6.96 5.12 23.77
C GLN A 163 8.05 4.92 22.73
N ALA A 164 9.27 5.34 23.03
CA ALA A 164 10.42 5.11 22.17
C ALA A 164 10.84 3.65 22.13
N ILE A 165 10.71 2.94 23.24
CA ILE A 165 11.13 1.54 23.35
C ILE A 165 10.03 0.72 24.03
N SER A 166 9.43 -0.16 23.24
CA SER A 166 8.59 -1.26 23.69
C SER A 166 9.39 -2.56 23.56
N TYR A 167 9.42 -3.39 24.60
CA TYR A 167 10.17 -4.65 24.54
C TYR A 167 9.51 -5.83 25.27
N CYS A 168 9.90 -7.05 24.90
CA CYS A 168 9.41 -8.27 25.55
C CYS A 168 10.32 -8.74 26.69
N THR A 169 11.63 -8.80 26.43
CA THR A 169 12.60 -9.43 27.32
C THR A 169 13.45 -8.40 28.06
N ALA A 170 14.16 -7.54 27.33
CA ALA A 170 15.01 -6.53 27.96
C ALA A 170 15.25 -5.30 27.08
N SER A 171 15.48 -4.17 27.73
CA SER A 171 16.11 -3.00 27.11
C SER A 171 17.45 -2.71 27.76
N ASN A 172 18.51 -2.51 26.98
CA ASN A 172 19.84 -2.12 27.47
C ASN A 172 20.29 -0.80 26.85
N ILE A 173 20.42 0.25 27.67
CA ILE A 173 21.01 1.54 27.25
C ILE A 173 22.35 1.71 27.97
N LYS A 174 23.47 1.63 27.24
CA LYS A 174 24.83 1.62 27.81
C LYS A 174 25.80 2.49 27.01
N ASN A 175 27.00 2.71 27.56
CA ASN A 175 28.12 3.38 26.88
C ASN A 175 27.73 4.72 26.25
N SER A 176 27.17 5.61 27.07
CA SER A 176 26.72 6.95 26.68
C SER A 176 25.63 6.99 25.60
N ALA A 177 24.97 5.87 25.32
CA ALA A 177 23.75 5.88 24.52
C ALA A 177 22.60 6.59 25.25
N SER A 178 21.65 7.15 24.51
CA SER A 178 20.57 7.95 25.07
C SER A 178 19.25 7.82 24.31
N THR A 179 18.16 8.14 25.01
CA THR A 179 16.84 8.33 24.41
C THR A 179 16.23 9.66 24.86
N THR A 180 15.48 10.34 23.99
CA THR A 180 14.77 11.58 24.34
C THR A 180 13.36 11.34 24.91
N ASP A 181 12.89 10.10 24.97
CA ASP A 181 11.59 9.78 25.57
C ASP A 181 11.59 10.19 27.05
N PRO A 182 10.64 11.02 27.51
CA PRO A 182 10.49 11.30 28.92
C PRO A 182 10.06 10.07 29.74
N ASN A 183 9.54 9.03 29.09
CA ASN A 183 9.08 7.82 29.73
C ASN A 183 10.17 6.74 29.78
N SER A 184 10.10 5.89 30.80
CA SER A 184 10.97 4.70 30.84
C SER A 184 10.53 3.69 29.78
N PRO A 185 11.47 2.93 29.19
CA PRO A 185 11.14 1.79 28.33
C PRO A 185 10.13 0.87 29.03
N VAL A 186 9.08 0.45 28.32
CA VAL A 186 8.06 -0.43 28.91
C VAL A 186 8.21 -1.83 28.38
N GLN A 187 8.19 -2.76 29.32
CA GLN A 187 8.00 -4.17 29.03
C GLN A 187 6.53 -4.41 28.71
N SER A 188 6.20 -4.56 27.44
CA SER A 188 4.83 -4.81 26.96
C SER A 188 4.83 -6.10 26.16
N CYS A 189 4.34 -7.19 26.76
CA CYS A 189 4.13 -8.49 26.10
C CYS A 189 2.63 -8.66 25.84
N PRO A 190 2.20 -9.28 24.73
CA PRO A 190 2.60 -10.57 24.14
C PRO A 190 3.55 -10.46 22.94
N ALA A 191 4.35 -11.51 22.72
CA ALA A 191 5.37 -11.62 21.68
C ALA A 191 5.06 -10.80 20.43
N VAL A 192 5.95 -9.87 20.10
CA VAL A 192 6.04 -9.26 18.78
C VAL A 192 6.45 -10.38 17.84
N THR A 193 5.50 -11.22 17.43
CA THR A 193 5.66 -11.96 16.19
C THR A 193 5.11 -11.04 15.12
N VAL A 194 5.98 -10.19 14.56
CA VAL A 194 5.94 -9.95 13.11
C VAL A 194 5.82 -11.34 12.53
N ASP A 195 4.65 -11.61 11.97
CA ASP A 195 4.39 -12.92 11.45
C ASP A 195 5.42 -13.18 10.34
N LEU A 196 6.45 -13.97 10.65
CA LEU A 196 7.37 -14.55 9.67
C LEU A 196 6.60 -15.33 8.59
N PHE A 197 5.32 -15.63 8.86
CA PHE A 197 4.37 -16.24 7.96
C PHE A 197 3.30 -15.26 7.43
N TYR A 198 3.64 -13.96 7.39
CA TYR A 198 3.31 -13.04 6.31
C TYR A 198 4.44 -12.98 5.26
N PRO A 199 4.94 -14.07 4.63
CA PRO A 199 5.03 -13.94 3.21
C PRO A 199 3.55 -13.73 2.87
N SER A 200 3.17 -12.46 2.69
CA SER A 200 2.90 -11.99 1.36
C SER A 200 3.19 -13.17 0.43
N GLU A 201 2.20 -14.02 0.13
CA GLU A 201 2.50 -15.17 -0.72
C GLU A 201 3.01 -14.52 -1.99
N TYR A 202 4.31 -14.70 -2.26
CA TYR A 202 4.90 -14.21 -3.49
C TYR A 202 3.93 -14.60 -4.58
N PRO A 203 3.56 -13.68 -5.48
CA PRO A 203 2.68 -14.03 -6.59
C PRO A 203 3.28 -15.26 -7.30
N ASP A 204 2.71 -16.43 -6.99
CA ASP A 204 3.32 -17.76 -7.11
C ASP A 204 4.81 -17.82 -6.68
N ASP A 205 5.12 -18.38 -5.50
CA ASP A 205 6.51 -18.60 -5.04
C ASP A 205 7.42 -19.07 -6.20
N PRO A 206 8.47 -18.31 -6.57
CA PRO A 206 9.25 -18.64 -7.74
C PRO A 206 9.92 -20.00 -7.55
N THR A 207 9.58 -20.97 -8.40
CA THR A 207 10.18 -22.32 -8.34
C THR A 207 11.71 -22.32 -8.51
N SER A 208 12.26 -21.24 -9.10
CA SER A 208 13.69 -20.97 -9.19
C SER A 208 13.94 -19.47 -9.40
N CYS A 209 15.08 -18.96 -8.92
CA CYS A 209 15.56 -17.60 -9.13
C CYS A 209 16.95 -17.59 -9.83
N PRO A 210 17.21 -16.69 -10.79
CA PRO A 210 16.26 -15.79 -11.47
C PRO A 210 15.34 -16.51 -12.46
N ASN A 211 14.17 -15.94 -12.77
CA ASN A 211 13.26 -16.45 -13.80
C ASN A 211 12.55 -15.31 -14.56
N PRO A 212 11.80 -15.57 -15.65
CA PRO A 212 11.17 -14.52 -16.45
C PRO A 212 10.15 -13.63 -15.71
N GLU A 213 9.55 -14.12 -14.63
CA GLU A 213 8.58 -13.40 -13.79
C GLU A 213 9.30 -12.65 -12.65
N TYR A 214 10.44 -13.17 -12.19
CA TYR A 214 11.29 -12.59 -11.15
C TYR A 214 12.72 -12.36 -11.68
N LEU A 215 12.94 -11.20 -12.28
CA LEU A 215 14.24 -10.82 -12.81
C LEU A 215 15.15 -10.28 -11.70
N ASP A 216 16.47 -10.36 -11.87
CA ASP A 216 17.38 -9.61 -11.01
C ASP A 216 17.38 -8.14 -11.43
N TYR A 217 17.28 -7.25 -10.44
CA TYR A 217 17.51 -5.83 -10.65
C TYR A 217 18.93 -5.46 -10.20
N THR A 218 19.76 -4.98 -11.12
CA THR A 218 21.10 -4.45 -10.79
C THR A 218 21.36 -3.19 -11.57
N ASN A 219 21.44 -2.04 -10.89
CA ASN A 219 21.70 -0.72 -11.51
C ASN A 219 20.89 -0.48 -12.79
N GLY A 220 19.63 -0.94 -12.80
CA GLY A 220 18.78 -0.99 -13.97
C GLY A 220 18.21 0.37 -14.37
N SER A 221 17.01 0.36 -14.95
CA SER A 221 16.31 1.58 -15.36
C SER A 221 16.11 2.54 -14.17
N PRO A 222 16.31 3.87 -14.33
CA PRO A 222 16.03 4.84 -13.27
C PRO A 222 14.54 4.89 -12.85
N THR A 223 13.66 4.30 -13.67
CA THR A 223 12.24 4.10 -13.39
C THR A 223 11.87 2.62 -13.46
N LEU A 224 11.14 2.14 -12.46
CA LEU A 224 10.64 0.75 -12.41
C LEU A 224 9.24 0.66 -13.04
N ALA A 225 8.94 -0.48 -13.68
CA ALA A 225 7.62 -0.79 -14.21
C ALA A 225 7.03 -2.05 -13.54
N PRO A 226 5.68 -2.15 -13.41
CA PRO A 226 5.02 -3.37 -12.94
C PRO A 226 5.41 -4.60 -13.79
N PRO A 227 5.44 -5.83 -13.22
CA PRO A 227 4.82 -6.24 -11.95
C PRO A 227 5.66 -6.08 -10.67
N TYR A 228 6.78 -5.34 -10.68
CA TYR A 228 7.64 -5.10 -9.50
C TYR A 228 8.05 -6.37 -8.73
N GLN A 229 8.33 -7.43 -9.47
CA GLN A 229 8.76 -8.73 -8.95
C GLN A 229 10.22 -8.96 -9.32
N TYR A 230 11.05 -9.23 -8.32
CA TYR A 230 12.49 -9.41 -8.47
C TYR A 230 12.97 -10.62 -7.69
N CYS A 231 14.02 -11.28 -8.18
CA CYS A 231 14.73 -12.27 -7.37
C CYS A 231 15.65 -11.55 -6.40
N ASP A 232 16.65 -10.86 -6.93
CA ASP A 232 17.48 -9.94 -6.14
C ASP A 232 17.26 -8.50 -6.59
N TRP A 233 17.27 -7.57 -5.62
CA TRP A 233 17.24 -6.13 -5.91
C TRP A 233 18.53 -5.49 -5.39
N ASN A 234 19.38 -5.04 -6.29
CA ASN A 234 20.70 -4.51 -5.97
C ASN A 234 20.91 -3.12 -6.62
N LEU A 235 21.14 -2.12 -5.78
CA LEU A 235 21.49 -0.77 -6.22
C LEU A 235 22.86 -0.39 -5.66
N ASP A 236 23.81 -0.13 -6.55
CA ASP A 236 25.21 0.13 -6.17
C ASP A 236 25.78 1.34 -6.91
N GLY A 237 26.86 1.89 -6.36
CA GLY A 237 27.49 3.11 -6.86
C GLY A 237 26.58 4.34 -6.73
N THR A 238 26.79 5.35 -7.57
CA THR A 238 26.05 6.62 -7.50
C THR A 238 24.70 6.59 -8.22
N THR A 239 24.05 5.43 -8.26
CA THR A 239 22.82 5.22 -9.03
C THR A 239 21.61 5.71 -8.24
N ALA A 240 20.72 6.46 -8.90
CA ALA A 240 19.48 6.94 -8.31
C ALA A 240 18.27 6.35 -9.04
N VAL A 241 17.32 5.80 -8.29
CA VAL A 241 16.08 5.19 -8.79
C VAL A 241 14.90 5.90 -8.14
N SER A 242 13.84 6.15 -8.90
CA SER A 242 12.56 6.62 -8.37
C SER A 242 11.47 5.58 -8.59
N VAL A 243 10.67 5.33 -7.56
CA VAL A 243 9.53 4.42 -7.61
C VAL A 243 8.26 5.18 -7.23
N GLY A 244 7.19 4.89 -7.95
CA GLY A 244 5.89 5.51 -7.72
C GLY A 244 5.73 6.89 -8.33
N ALA A 245 4.56 7.44 -8.07
CA ALA A 245 4.14 8.75 -8.51
C ALA A 245 3.28 9.38 -7.42
N PHE A 246 3.51 10.66 -7.18
CA PHE A 246 2.73 11.47 -6.28
C PHE A 246 2.35 12.75 -7.01
N ASN A 247 1.06 13.05 -7.08
CA ASN A 247 0.53 14.20 -7.79
C ASN A 247 -0.73 14.72 -7.09
N TYR A 248 -1.30 15.80 -7.64
CA TYR A 248 -2.54 16.39 -7.13
C TYR A 248 -3.57 16.55 -8.25
N ILE A 249 -4.85 16.51 -7.86
CA ILE A 249 -5.98 16.71 -8.76
C ILE A 249 -5.96 18.16 -9.28
N ALA A 250 -5.90 18.32 -10.60
CA ALA A 250 -5.80 19.61 -11.26
C ALA A 250 -7.17 20.27 -11.54
N SER A 251 -8.24 19.49 -11.55
CA SER A 251 -9.61 20.00 -11.65
C SER A 251 -10.60 18.99 -11.08
N GLY A 252 -11.49 19.43 -10.19
CA GLY A 252 -12.35 18.55 -9.38
C GLY A 252 -13.11 17.48 -10.17
N GLY A 253 -13.00 16.23 -9.71
CA GLY A 253 -13.76 15.09 -10.24
C GLY A 253 -15.19 15.10 -9.69
N ALA A 254 -16.20 15.09 -10.56
CA ALA A 254 -17.59 14.95 -10.15
C ALA A 254 -17.93 13.48 -9.90
N ALA A 255 -18.76 13.20 -8.88
CA ALA A 255 -19.21 11.86 -8.47
C ALA A 255 -20.20 11.18 -9.45
N SER A 256 -20.04 11.33 -10.77
CA SER A 256 -20.97 10.79 -11.77
C SER A 256 -20.35 9.70 -12.64
N GLY A 257 -20.67 8.43 -12.35
CA GLY A 257 -20.72 7.27 -13.27
C GLY A 257 -19.44 6.75 -13.93
N GLN A 258 -18.48 7.63 -14.20
CA GLN A 258 -17.12 7.39 -14.68
C GLN A 258 -16.30 8.61 -14.27
N ALA A 259 -15.45 8.47 -13.25
CA ALA A 259 -14.63 9.59 -12.83
C ALA A 259 -13.39 9.72 -13.71
N VAL A 260 -13.41 10.73 -14.57
CA VAL A 260 -12.19 11.25 -15.19
C VAL A 260 -11.57 12.20 -14.18
N VAL A 261 -10.42 11.84 -13.62
CA VAL A 261 -9.65 12.69 -12.72
C VAL A 261 -8.49 13.29 -13.49
N LYS A 262 -8.52 14.61 -13.65
CA LYS A 262 -7.41 15.30 -14.30
C LYS A 262 -6.31 15.48 -13.27
N VAL A 263 -5.13 14.95 -13.56
CA VAL A 263 -3.96 15.05 -12.71
C VAL A 263 -2.89 15.80 -13.49
N ASN A 264 -2.27 16.82 -12.91
CA ASN A 264 -1.12 17.47 -13.55
C ASN A 264 0.13 16.62 -13.30
N SER A 265 0.24 15.46 -13.96
CA SER A 265 1.37 14.54 -13.77
C SER A 265 2.58 14.91 -14.62
N THR A 266 3.79 14.88 -14.06
CA THR A 266 5.05 15.08 -14.79
C THR A 266 5.70 13.78 -15.27
N SER A 267 4.91 12.72 -15.52
CA SER A 267 5.27 11.30 -15.79
C SER A 267 5.30 10.39 -14.55
N GLY A 268 4.99 9.10 -14.73
CA GLY A 268 5.10 8.06 -13.69
C GLY A 268 3.88 7.14 -13.54
N PHE A 269 2.67 7.63 -13.85
CA PHE A 269 1.47 6.79 -13.83
C PHE A 269 1.36 5.91 -15.08
N VAL A 270 0.90 4.67 -14.90
CA VAL A 270 0.63 3.72 -15.99
C VAL A 270 -0.73 3.07 -15.82
N ALA A 271 -1.35 2.63 -16.92
CA ALA A 271 -2.59 1.86 -16.85
C ALA A 271 -2.38 0.57 -16.05
N GLY A 272 -3.37 0.20 -15.21
CA GLY A 272 -3.31 -0.93 -14.30
C GLY A 272 -2.71 -0.61 -12.93
N MET A 273 -2.04 0.54 -12.76
CA MET A 273 -1.54 0.98 -11.45
C MET A 273 -2.70 1.30 -10.50
N LYS A 274 -2.57 0.90 -9.24
CA LYS A 274 -3.46 1.35 -8.16
C LYS A 274 -3.05 2.74 -7.71
N VAL A 275 -4.03 3.59 -7.44
CA VAL A 275 -3.84 4.91 -6.86
C VAL A 275 -4.74 5.08 -5.65
N ARG A 276 -4.25 5.81 -4.66
CA ARG A 276 -5.02 6.29 -3.51
C ARG A 276 -5.34 7.76 -3.73
N LEU A 277 -6.62 8.10 -3.58
CA LEU A 277 -7.08 9.49 -3.56
C LEU A 277 -7.33 9.91 -2.12
N THR A 278 -6.59 10.91 -1.65
CA THR A 278 -6.81 11.50 -0.33
C THR A 278 -7.49 12.85 -0.50
N ARG A 279 -8.58 13.04 0.23
CA ARG A 279 -9.42 14.24 0.08
C ARG A 279 -8.81 15.40 0.86
N GLY A 280 -8.26 16.38 0.14
CA GLY A 280 -7.79 17.63 0.73
C GLY A 280 -8.92 18.61 1.09
N ALA A 281 -8.58 19.61 1.90
CA ALA A 281 -9.41 20.76 2.21
C ALA A 281 -8.76 22.06 1.69
N LEU A 282 -9.55 22.92 1.05
CA LEU A 282 -9.05 24.20 0.53
C LEU A 282 -8.85 25.19 1.66
N LEU A 283 -7.85 26.06 1.51
CA LEU A 283 -7.63 27.26 2.32
C LEU A 283 -8.35 28.46 1.69
N PRO A 284 -9.63 28.76 2.01
CA PRO A 284 -10.39 29.83 1.35
C PRO A 284 -9.77 31.23 1.48
N GLY A 285 -8.99 31.47 2.55
CA GLY A 285 -8.30 32.75 2.80
C GLY A 285 -6.79 32.71 2.61
N GLY A 286 -6.22 31.55 2.25
CA GLY A 286 -4.78 31.30 2.41
C GLY A 286 -4.33 31.27 3.87
N ALA A 287 -3.03 31.20 4.10
CA ALA A 287 -2.40 31.29 5.40
C ALA A 287 -1.02 31.95 5.27
N SER A 288 -0.68 32.88 6.14
CA SER A 288 0.64 33.52 6.11
C SER A 288 1.67 32.70 6.90
N ALA A 289 2.95 32.82 6.53
CA ALA A 289 4.04 32.39 7.40
C ALA A 289 3.90 33.04 8.78
N GLY A 290 4.14 32.28 9.84
CA GLY A 290 3.91 32.65 11.23
C GLY A 290 2.51 32.34 11.75
N ALA A 291 1.55 31.96 10.90
CA ALA A 291 0.20 31.64 11.36
C ALA A 291 0.18 30.31 12.13
N THR A 292 -0.42 30.33 13.32
CA THR A 292 -0.72 29.13 14.13
C THR A 292 -2.17 28.71 14.02
N THR A 293 -2.99 29.47 13.29
CA THR A 293 -4.40 29.17 13.06
C THR A 293 -4.70 29.26 11.58
N VAL A 294 -5.34 28.23 11.03
CA VAL A 294 -5.72 28.18 9.61
C VAL A 294 -7.22 27.95 9.47
N THR A 295 -7.81 28.56 8.45
CA THR A 295 -9.22 28.34 8.11
C THR A 295 -9.31 27.47 6.86
N LEU A 296 -10.11 26.42 6.91
CA LEU A 296 -10.34 25.44 5.86
C LEU A 296 -11.80 25.47 5.41
N ASN A 297 -12.06 25.11 4.15
CA ASN A 297 -13.42 25.00 3.62
C ASN A 297 -14.19 23.76 4.14
N SER A 298 -13.50 22.86 4.84
CA SER A 298 -14.06 21.72 5.56
C SER A 298 -13.10 21.30 6.67
N THR A 299 -13.62 20.90 7.83
CA THR A 299 -12.86 20.17 8.87
C THR A 299 -13.30 18.72 9.00
N SER A 300 -14.24 18.26 8.16
CA SER A 300 -14.64 16.85 8.19
C SER A 300 -13.43 15.97 7.89
N GLY A 301 -12.99 15.18 8.88
CA GLY A 301 -11.84 14.30 8.77
C GLY A 301 -10.60 14.74 9.54
N PHE A 302 -10.56 15.96 10.11
CA PHE A 302 -9.45 16.44 10.93
C PHE A 302 -9.73 16.27 12.43
N ALA A 303 -8.71 15.92 13.19
CA ALA A 303 -8.73 15.75 14.64
C ALA A 303 -7.46 16.32 15.28
N ALA A 304 -7.53 16.58 16.60
CA ALA A 304 -6.34 16.98 17.35
C ALA A 304 -5.26 15.88 17.31
N ASN A 305 -4.00 16.31 17.33
CA ASN A 305 -2.78 15.53 17.16
C ASN A 305 -2.57 14.86 15.80
N GLN A 306 -3.46 15.06 14.82
CA GLN A 306 -3.24 14.58 13.45
C GLN A 306 -2.21 15.45 12.72
N LEU A 307 -1.43 14.84 11.85
CA LEU A 307 -0.55 15.53 10.91
C LEU A 307 -1.34 16.04 9.70
N VAL A 308 -1.02 17.26 9.27
CA VAL A 308 -1.59 17.87 8.06
C VAL A 308 -0.47 18.40 7.15
N LYS A 309 -0.50 18.00 5.87
CA LYS A 309 0.37 18.46 4.78
C LYS A 309 -0.23 19.73 4.17
N PHE A 310 0.43 20.87 4.33
CA PHE A 310 0.09 22.10 3.61
C PHE A 310 0.84 22.15 2.28
N VAL A 311 0.08 22.20 1.19
CA VAL A 311 0.58 22.09 -0.18
C VAL A 311 0.39 23.43 -0.89
N ASN A 312 1.50 24.02 -1.30
CA ASN A 312 1.46 25.25 -2.09
C ASN A 312 1.20 24.92 -3.57
N LEU A 313 -0.04 25.11 -4.02
CA LEU A 313 -0.45 24.75 -5.39
C LEU A 313 0.23 25.64 -6.44
N SER A 314 0.68 26.84 -6.08
CA SER A 314 1.40 27.71 -7.04
C SER A 314 2.75 27.12 -7.48
N THR A 315 3.25 26.12 -6.76
CA THR A 315 4.51 25.41 -7.05
C THR A 315 4.33 24.08 -7.80
N LEU A 316 3.09 23.70 -8.15
CA LEU A 316 2.74 22.43 -8.82
C LEU A 316 3.39 22.17 -10.18
N GLY A 317 4.16 23.12 -10.72
CA GLY A 317 4.97 22.95 -11.93
C GLY A 317 6.48 22.79 -11.70
N SER A 318 6.95 22.87 -10.45
CA SER A 318 8.36 22.65 -10.07
C SER A 318 8.57 21.24 -9.50
N VAL A 319 9.82 20.75 -9.54
CA VAL A 319 10.19 19.35 -9.32
C VAL A 319 9.72 18.78 -7.98
N LEU A 320 9.47 19.62 -6.97
CA LEU A 320 8.81 19.26 -5.72
C LEU A 320 8.00 20.48 -5.23
N PRO A 321 6.70 20.35 -4.91
CA PRO A 321 5.97 21.43 -4.25
C PRO A 321 6.54 21.66 -2.84
N THR A 322 6.48 22.89 -2.34
CA THR A 322 6.77 23.13 -0.93
C THR A 322 5.65 22.51 -0.10
N ILE A 323 6.00 21.45 0.62
CA ILE A 323 5.12 20.76 1.56
C ILE A 323 5.59 21.13 2.96
N GLU A 324 4.67 21.58 3.80
CA GLU A 324 4.93 21.78 5.22
C GLU A 324 3.97 20.91 6.02
N GLU A 325 4.51 20.10 6.92
CA GLU A 325 3.75 19.21 7.77
C GLU A 325 3.70 19.72 9.19
N ILE A 326 2.49 19.85 9.73
CA ILE A 326 2.29 20.36 11.07
C ILE A 326 1.25 19.52 11.80
N LYS A 327 1.47 19.22 13.08
CA LYS A 327 0.48 18.59 13.95
C LYS A 327 -0.65 19.57 14.28
N ILE A 328 -1.88 19.12 14.21
CA ILE A 328 -3.06 19.88 14.65
C ILE A 328 -3.08 19.88 16.17
N GLN A 329 -3.00 21.04 16.79
CA GLN A 329 -3.14 21.15 18.24
C GLN A 329 -4.61 21.00 18.66
N SER A 330 -5.52 21.66 17.96
CA SER A 330 -6.96 21.59 18.21
C SER A 330 -7.78 21.92 16.96
N VAL A 331 -9.02 21.42 16.94
CA VAL A 331 -10.03 21.80 15.95
C VAL A 331 -10.98 22.78 16.65
N ASP A 332 -10.81 24.08 16.40
CA ASP A 332 -11.45 25.14 17.20
C ASP A 332 -12.89 25.41 16.76
N SER A 333 -13.20 25.15 15.49
CA SER A 333 -14.54 25.27 14.94
C SER A 333 -14.71 24.35 13.73
N ALA A 334 -15.90 24.36 13.12
CA ALA A 334 -16.20 23.57 11.93
C ALA A 334 -15.31 23.88 10.71
N THR A 335 -14.53 24.96 10.74
CA THR A 335 -13.67 25.39 9.63
C THR A 335 -12.29 25.87 10.07
N GLN A 336 -11.90 25.72 11.34
CA GLN A 336 -10.66 26.30 11.86
C GLN A 336 -9.83 25.28 12.62
N LEU A 337 -8.54 25.23 12.31
CA LEU A 337 -7.53 24.42 13.00
C LEU A 337 -6.53 25.34 13.71
N THR A 338 -6.17 25.01 14.94
CA THR A 338 -4.94 25.51 15.58
C THR A 338 -3.84 24.48 15.38
N LEU A 339 -2.68 24.98 14.99
CA LEU A 339 -1.48 24.23 14.67
C LEU A 339 -0.52 24.19 15.87
N ALA A 340 0.15 23.07 16.08
CA ALA A 340 1.12 22.89 17.16
C ALA A 340 2.38 23.76 16.98
N SER A 341 2.66 24.18 15.74
CA SER A 341 3.70 25.15 15.39
C SER A 341 3.18 26.14 14.36
N ALA A 342 3.82 27.30 14.28
CA ALA A 342 3.52 28.28 13.25
C ALA A 342 4.00 27.79 11.87
N LEU A 343 3.24 28.12 10.81
CA LEU A 343 3.68 27.87 9.43
C LEU A 343 4.99 28.60 9.15
N GLY A 344 5.97 27.92 8.56
CA GLY A 344 7.20 28.48 8.03
C GLY A 344 6.97 29.15 6.68
N SER A 345 5.99 28.68 5.90
CA SER A 345 5.66 29.20 4.58
C SER A 345 4.32 29.94 4.52
N SER A 346 4.12 30.74 3.47
CA SER A 346 2.81 31.31 3.14
C SER A 346 2.12 30.49 2.06
N TYR A 347 0.81 30.35 2.21
CA TYR A 347 -0.11 29.60 1.36
C TYR A 347 -1.19 30.55 0.84
N ASN A 348 -1.48 30.47 -0.46
CA ASN A 348 -2.45 31.30 -1.14
C ASN A 348 -3.88 30.81 -0.89
N ALA A 349 -4.86 31.65 -1.22
CA ALA A 349 -6.23 31.21 -1.29
C ALA A 349 -6.38 30.08 -2.32
N ASN A 350 -7.10 29.03 -1.94
CA ASN A 350 -7.26 27.76 -2.67
C ASN A 350 -6.06 26.81 -2.64
N ASP A 351 -4.98 27.12 -1.91
CA ASP A 351 -4.01 26.08 -1.55
C ASP A 351 -4.70 24.99 -0.72
N VAL A 352 -4.05 23.83 -0.56
CA VAL A 352 -4.66 22.67 0.09
C VAL A 352 -3.96 22.32 1.39
N ALA A 353 -4.77 22.03 2.40
CA ALA A 353 -4.38 21.26 3.57
C ALA A 353 -4.87 19.82 3.35
N ASP A 354 -3.92 18.90 3.18
CA ASP A 354 -4.18 17.49 2.96
C ASP A 354 -3.85 16.69 4.22
N LEU A 355 -4.64 15.66 4.52
CA LEU A 355 -4.33 14.75 5.62
C LEU A 355 -3.21 13.81 5.18
N THR A 356 -2.20 13.65 6.02
CA THR A 356 -1.10 12.70 5.76
C THR A 356 -1.47 11.31 6.26
N ASP A 357 -2.23 11.30 7.34
CA ASP A 357 -2.52 10.13 8.13
C ASP A 357 -3.60 9.28 7.44
N ILE A 358 -3.29 7.99 7.25
CA ILE A 358 -4.22 6.97 6.73
C ILE A 358 -5.33 6.67 7.74
N SER A 359 -5.31 7.28 8.93
CA SER A 359 -6.33 7.10 9.95
C SER A 359 -7.73 7.24 9.35
N THR A 360 -8.62 6.40 9.88
CA THR A 360 -10.03 6.19 9.47
C THR A 360 -10.89 7.45 9.26
N SER A 361 -10.37 8.66 9.51
CA SER A 361 -11.02 9.94 9.26
C SER A 361 -10.81 10.50 7.85
N ALA A 362 -9.75 10.10 7.13
CA ALA A 362 -9.57 10.46 5.73
C ALA A 362 -10.38 9.51 4.83
N THR A 363 -11.24 10.05 3.96
CA THR A 363 -11.97 9.25 2.95
C THR A 363 -10.99 8.86 1.83
N ASN A 364 -10.19 7.84 2.10
CA ASN A 364 -9.29 7.26 1.12
C ASN A 364 -10.07 6.32 0.21
N GLU A 365 -9.98 6.55 -1.09
CA GLU A 365 -10.51 5.61 -2.07
C GLU A 365 -9.37 5.11 -2.95
N GLU A 366 -9.22 3.78 -3.02
CA GLU A 366 -8.32 3.14 -3.96
C GLU A 366 -9.00 2.91 -5.30
N HIS A 367 -8.32 3.28 -6.37
CA HIS A 367 -8.80 3.15 -7.74
C HIS A 367 -7.71 2.57 -8.63
N THR A 368 -8.10 1.90 -9.71
CA THR A 368 -7.16 1.47 -10.75
C THR A 368 -7.20 2.44 -11.92
N ILE A 369 -6.02 2.82 -12.42
CA ILE A 369 -5.92 3.65 -13.62
C ILE A 369 -6.31 2.80 -14.83
N SER A 370 -7.43 3.13 -15.50
CA SER A 370 -7.88 2.43 -16.69
C SER A 370 -7.10 2.86 -17.94
N SER A 371 -6.71 4.13 -18.01
CA SER A 371 -5.92 4.68 -19.11
C SER A 371 -5.23 5.98 -18.72
N VAL A 372 -4.04 6.20 -19.29
CA VAL A 372 -3.31 7.47 -19.24
C VAL A 372 -3.43 8.11 -20.62
N ASN A 373 -4.04 9.30 -20.70
CA ASN A 373 -4.18 9.98 -21.98
C ASN A 373 -2.85 10.66 -22.35
N GLY A 374 -2.15 10.09 -23.34
CA GLY A 374 -0.74 10.37 -23.69
C GLY A 374 -0.39 11.79 -24.15
N GLY A 375 -1.28 12.78 -23.96
CA GLY A 375 -1.03 14.19 -24.25
C GLY A 375 -1.59 15.19 -23.23
N THR A 376 -2.35 14.74 -22.22
CA THR A 376 -3.05 15.66 -21.29
C THR A 376 -2.79 15.37 -19.81
N ASN A 377 -1.94 14.37 -19.47
CA ASN A 377 -1.73 13.88 -18.09
C ASN A 377 -3.03 13.46 -17.37
N GLU A 378 -4.12 13.29 -18.11
CA GLU A 378 -5.41 12.92 -17.56
C GLU A 378 -5.41 11.43 -17.20
N LEU A 379 -5.82 11.14 -15.97
CA LEU A 379 -6.04 9.78 -15.50
C LEU A 379 -7.52 9.46 -15.63
N THR A 380 -7.84 8.37 -16.31
CA THR A 380 -9.18 7.79 -16.20
C THR A 380 -9.11 6.71 -15.16
N LEU A 381 -9.98 6.80 -14.14
CA LEU A 381 -10.07 5.80 -13.08
C LEU A 381 -11.22 4.84 -13.41
N SER A 382 -11.02 3.54 -13.15
CA SER A 382 -12.10 2.57 -13.25
C SER A 382 -12.89 2.52 -11.94
N GLY A 383 -14.18 2.84 -11.98
CA GLY A 383 -15.07 2.78 -10.82
C GLY A 383 -15.92 4.06 -10.67
N ASN A 384 -16.87 4.02 -9.74
CA ASN A 384 -17.56 5.22 -9.27
C ASN A 384 -16.76 5.77 -8.08
N LEU A 385 -16.40 7.06 -8.11
CA LEU A 385 -15.93 7.73 -6.88
C LEU A 385 -17.09 7.77 -5.89
N SER A 386 -16.84 7.40 -4.64
CA SER A 386 -17.86 7.51 -3.59
C SER A 386 -17.95 8.95 -3.05
N SER A 387 -16.91 9.75 -3.30
CA SER A 387 -16.74 11.12 -2.82
C SER A 387 -16.40 12.12 -3.94
N THR A 388 -16.71 13.39 -3.71
CA THR A 388 -16.22 14.50 -4.53
C THR A 388 -14.86 14.96 -4.00
N TYR A 389 -13.85 15.00 -4.86
CA TYR A 389 -12.49 15.44 -4.49
C TYR A 389 -12.23 16.86 -5.02
N PRO A 390 -11.92 17.84 -4.14
CA PRO A 390 -11.57 19.19 -4.59
C PRO A 390 -10.24 19.19 -5.34
N GLU A 391 -10.03 20.23 -6.15
CA GLU A 391 -8.72 20.53 -6.73
C GLU A 391 -7.65 20.62 -5.64
N GLY A 392 -6.47 20.07 -5.92
CA GLY A 392 -5.36 19.96 -4.98
C GLY A 392 -5.45 18.80 -4.00
N SER A 393 -6.48 17.95 -4.05
CA SER A 393 -6.46 16.63 -3.38
C SER A 393 -5.30 15.79 -3.90
N SER A 394 -4.63 15.01 -3.06
CA SER A 394 -3.51 14.16 -3.50
C SER A 394 -3.97 12.91 -4.24
N VAL A 395 -3.09 12.46 -5.12
CA VAL A 395 -3.19 11.24 -5.91
C VAL A 395 -1.85 10.53 -5.79
N GLU A 396 -1.84 9.45 -5.03
CA GLU A 396 -0.63 8.69 -4.72
C GLU A 396 -0.69 7.35 -5.43
N SER A 397 0.41 6.89 -6.04
CA SER A 397 0.50 5.51 -6.46
C SER A 397 0.54 4.59 -5.24
N VAL A 398 -0.15 3.47 -5.32
CA VAL A 398 -0.01 2.36 -4.37
C VAL A 398 0.73 1.25 -5.09
N ILE A 399 1.97 1.00 -4.67
CA ILE A 399 2.85 0.01 -5.27
C ILE A 399 3.13 -1.07 -4.26
N GLU A 400 3.06 -2.31 -4.71
CA GLU A 400 3.55 -3.48 -3.98
C GLU A 400 4.71 -4.08 -4.78
N MET A 401 5.85 -4.25 -4.12
CA MET A 401 7.09 -4.78 -4.66
C MET A 401 7.45 -6.07 -3.94
N TRP A 402 7.98 -7.02 -4.70
CA TRP A 402 8.33 -8.35 -4.25
C TRP A 402 9.78 -8.64 -4.59
N VAL A 403 10.60 -8.97 -3.59
CA VAL A 403 12.01 -9.32 -3.77
C VAL A 403 12.28 -10.66 -3.11
N ALA A 404 12.40 -11.75 -3.88
CA ALA A 404 12.43 -13.10 -3.33
C ALA A 404 13.64 -13.38 -2.42
N ASN A 405 14.77 -12.75 -2.71
CA ASN A 405 16.03 -12.89 -1.98
C ASN A 405 16.35 -11.58 -1.24
N ASP A 406 17.48 -10.94 -1.57
CA ASP A 406 17.98 -9.76 -0.88
C ASP A 406 17.57 -8.46 -1.57
N PHE A 407 17.27 -7.45 -0.75
CA PHE A 407 17.20 -6.06 -1.18
C PHE A 407 18.44 -5.33 -0.66
N SER A 408 19.33 -4.86 -1.54
CA SER A 408 20.55 -4.17 -1.15
C SER A 408 20.78 -2.83 -1.84
N MET A 409 21.20 -1.83 -1.05
CA MET A 409 21.68 -0.52 -1.51
C MET A 409 23.09 -0.28 -0.96
N ARG A 410 24.04 0.02 -1.84
CA ARG A 410 25.44 0.26 -1.47
C ARG A 410 26.00 1.50 -2.17
N ASN A 411 27.06 2.08 -1.58
CA ASN A 411 27.99 3.03 -2.21
C ASN A 411 27.39 4.30 -2.88
N LYS A 412 26.64 5.13 -2.15
CA LYS A 412 25.98 6.37 -2.64
C LYS A 412 24.77 6.14 -3.55
N SER A 413 24.19 4.95 -3.51
CA SER A 413 22.95 4.67 -4.21
C SER A 413 21.79 5.42 -3.54
N SER A 414 20.79 5.79 -4.33
CA SER A 414 19.60 6.46 -3.81
C SER A 414 18.32 5.86 -4.35
N LEU A 415 17.35 5.61 -3.47
CA LEU A 415 15.99 5.23 -3.82
C LEU A 415 15.04 6.32 -3.36
N THR A 416 14.32 6.93 -4.28
CA THR A 416 13.25 7.90 -3.99
C THR A 416 11.89 7.25 -4.18
N VAL A 417 11.12 7.15 -3.11
CA VAL A 417 9.75 6.63 -3.12
C VAL A 417 8.77 7.80 -3.21
N LYS A 418 7.81 7.74 -4.12
CA LYS A 418 6.75 8.73 -4.30
C LYS A 418 5.38 8.06 -4.23
N GLY A 419 4.60 8.36 -3.20
CA GLY A 419 3.35 7.67 -2.88
C GLY A 419 3.54 6.51 -1.91
N ALA A 420 2.55 5.62 -1.83
CA ALA A 420 2.57 4.45 -0.96
C ALA A 420 3.33 3.29 -1.62
N LEU A 421 4.34 2.77 -0.93
CA LEU A 421 5.13 1.62 -1.36
C LEU A 421 5.18 0.57 -0.25
N LYS A 422 4.72 -0.64 -0.58
CA LYS A 422 4.97 -1.84 0.21
C LYS A 422 6.05 -2.67 -0.47
N ILE A 423 7.09 -3.05 0.27
CA ILE A 423 8.14 -3.93 -0.22
C ILE A 423 8.16 -5.18 0.66
N ASN A 424 7.97 -6.35 0.06
CA ASN A 424 8.11 -7.64 0.72
C ASN A 424 9.43 -8.30 0.27
N VAL A 425 10.29 -8.66 1.22
CA VAL A 425 11.64 -9.19 0.98
C VAL A 425 11.81 -10.55 1.66
N GLY A 426 12.17 -11.57 0.90
CA GLY A 426 12.18 -12.96 1.38
C GLY A 426 13.42 -13.32 2.18
N ASN A 427 14.43 -12.44 2.19
CA ASN A 427 15.62 -12.59 3.00
C ASN A 427 16.03 -11.27 3.68
N ASP A 428 17.22 -10.74 3.39
CA ASP A 428 17.78 -9.59 4.12
C ASP A 428 17.56 -8.27 3.38
N VAL A 429 17.39 -7.20 4.14
CA VAL A 429 17.47 -5.82 3.64
C VAL A 429 18.76 -5.18 4.13
N ILE A 430 19.60 -4.74 3.19
CA ILE A 430 20.95 -4.22 3.48
C ILE A 430 21.14 -2.85 2.84
N LEU A 431 21.27 -1.81 3.67
CA LEU A 431 21.67 -0.47 3.25
C LEU A 431 23.00 -0.11 3.90
N GLU A 432 24.02 0.12 3.08
CA GLU A 432 25.38 0.35 3.56
C GLU A 432 26.09 1.52 2.88
N ASN A 433 27.06 2.06 3.61
CA ASN A 433 27.87 3.20 3.19
C ASN A 433 26.98 4.43 3.07
N THR A 434 27.16 5.26 2.05
CA THR A 434 26.40 6.52 1.92
C THR A 434 25.11 6.35 1.10
N SER A 435 24.52 5.14 1.11
CA SER A 435 23.23 4.88 0.45
C SER A 435 22.09 5.59 1.17
N GLU A 436 21.09 6.05 0.41
CA GLU A 436 19.99 6.83 0.95
C GLU A 436 18.63 6.42 0.36
N MET A 437 17.66 6.11 1.22
CA MET A 437 16.26 5.99 0.84
C MET A 437 15.47 7.23 1.27
N LEU A 438 14.86 7.92 0.31
CA LEU A 438 14.04 9.12 0.50
C LEU A 438 12.57 8.77 0.31
N VAL A 439 11.73 9.11 1.29
CA VAL A 439 10.29 8.77 1.27
C VAL A 439 9.45 10.04 1.10
N PHE A 440 8.68 10.08 0.02
CA PHE A 440 7.70 11.13 -0.30
C PHE A 440 6.31 10.50 -0.45
N GLY A 441 5.73 10.07 0.67
CA GLY A 441 4.55 9.20 0.72
C GLY A 441 4.71 8.28 1.92
N SER A 442 4.32 7.02 1.83
CA SER A 442 4.57 6.05 2.90
C SER A 442 5.29 4.79 2.41
N VAL A 443 6.13 4.22 3.27
CA VAL A 443 6.85 2.98 3.00
C VAL A 443 6.57 1.98 4.11
N ALA A 444 6.04 0.82 3.73
CA ALA A 444 6.03 -0.37 4.55
C ALA A 444 7.06 -1.35 3.99
N LEU A 445 8.08 -1.66 4.77
CA LEU A 445 9.13 -2.60 4.39
C LEU A 445 9.04 -3.83 5.28
N HIS A 446 8.66 -4.96 4.68
CA HIS A 446 8.60 -6.25 5.34
C HIS A 446 9.75 -7.14 4.86
N MET A 447 10.43 -7.79 5.79
CA MET A 447 11.43 -8.81 5.48
C MET A 447 11.36 -10.03 6.39
N ASP A 448 11.65 -11.19 5.83
CA ASP A 448 11.62 -12.47 6.55
C ASP A 448 12.84 -12.65 7.48
N ASN A 449 13.96 -11.99 7.18
CA ASN A 449 15.20 -12.20 7.94
C ASN A 449 15.66 -10.90 8.60
N ASN A 450 16.81 -10.34 8.21
CA ASN A 450 17.43 -9.24 8.96
C ASN A 450 17.30 -7.89 8.24
N PHE A 451 17.22 -6.82 9.04
CA PHE A 451 17.37 -5.45 8.58
C PHE A 451 18.74 -4.90 8.98
N LEU A 452 19.51 -4.37 8.03
CA LEU A 452 20.83 -3.81 8.27
C LEU A 452 20.98 -2.42 7.66
N LEU A 453 21.14 -1.40 8.51
CA LEU A 453 21.45 -0.01 8.10
C LEU A 453 22.80 0.41 8.70
N LYS A 454 23.84 0.55 7.87
CA LYS A 454 25.23 0.72 8.36
C LYS A 454 26.05 1.77 7.62
N ASN A 455 27.10 2.24 8.29
CA ASN A 455 28.22 2.98 7.71
C ASN A 455 27.80 4.31 7.05
N ALA A 456 27.04 5.14 7.77
CA ALA A 456 26.45 6.40 7.28
C ALA A 456 25.32 6.26 6.26
N ALA A 457 24.68 5.08 6.21
CA ALA A 457 23.50 4.88 5.39
C ALA A 457 22.31 5.60 6.03
N LYS A 458 21.42 6.11 5.18
CA LYS A 458 20.32 6.98 5.56
C LYS A 458 19.00 6.42 5.08
N MET A 459 18.00 6.47 5.92
CA MET A 459 16.64 6.12 5.53
C MET A 459 15.66 7.12 6.14
N ASN A 460 14.96 7.84 5.26
CA ASN A 460 13.97 8.86 5.61
C ASN A 460 14.47 10.03 6.49
N GLU A 461 15.79 10.22 6.60
CA GLU A 461 16.37 11.28 7.43
C GLU A 461 16.03 12.70 6.94
N VAL A 462 16.14 12.95 5.63
CA VAL A 462 16.01 14.31 5.07
C VAL A 462 14.63 14.92 5.32
N MET A 463 13.60 14.07 5.33
CA MET A 463 12.23 14.49 5.63
C MET A 463 11.94 14.40 7.14
N SER A 464 12.62 13.50 7.87
CA SER A 464 12.49 13.29 9.32
C SER A 464 11.07 12.96 9.79
N PHE A 465 10.18 12.52 8.89
CA PHE A 465 8.81 12.16 9.24
C PHE A 465 8.76 10.68 9.58
N ALA A 466 8.89 10.37 10.87
CA ALA A 466 8.89 8.99 11.34
C ALA A 466 7.58 8.24 11.03
N GLY A 467 6.46 8.93 10.75
CA GLY A 467 5.19 8.28 10.40
C GLY A 467 5.14 7.63 9.03
N ASP A 468 5.90 8.16 8.09
CA ASP A 468 5.91 7.74 6.69
C ASP A 468 6.73 6.46 6.45
N LEU A 469 7.33 5.87 7.48
CA LEU A 469 8.14 4.67 7.35
C LEU A 469 7.88 3.68 8.48
N LEU A 470 7.52 2.45 8.10
CA LEU A 470 7.44 1.29 8.97
C LEU A 470 8.33 0.16 8.44
N ILE A 471 9.17 -0.38 9.31
CA ILE A 471 9.96 -1.58 9.05
C ILE A 471 9.46 -2.71 9.94
N GLN A 472 9.13 -3.85 9.32
CA GLN A 472 8.76 -5.10 9.97
C GLN A 472 9.83 -6.15 9.66
N VAL A 473 10.48 -6.66 10.71
CA VAL A 473 11.67 -7.51 10.61
C VAL A 473 11.39 -8.86 11.22
N GLY A 474 11.52 -9.90 10.41
CA GLY A 474 11.31 -11.28 10.81
C GLY A 474 12.32 -11.82 11.82
N ASN A 475 13.55 -11.28 11.83
CA ASN A 475 14.59 -11.66 12.77
C ASN A 475 15.16 -10.42 13.50
N ASP A 476 16.40 -10.03 13.20
CA ASP A 476 17.13 -8.96 13.91
C ASP A 476 17.22 -7.67 13.09
N ALA A 477 17.18 -6.52 13.76
CA ALA A 477 17.41 -5.20 13.17
C ALA A 477 18.70 -4.57 13.71
N LEU A 478 19.60 -4.15 12.82
CA LEU A 478 20.88 -3.55 13.18
C LEU A 478 21.07 -2.18 12.53
N PHE A 479 21.26 -1.16 13.37
CA PHE A 479 21.60 0.21 13.02
C PHE A 479 23.00 0.51 13.56
N ALA A 480 23.97 0.75 12.68
CA ALA A 480 25.36 0.87 13.10
C ALA A 480 26.17 1.93 12.34
N ASN A 481 27.24 2.39 13.00
CA ASN A 481 28.32 3.17 12.40
C ASN A 481 27.81 4.46 11.73
N SER A 482 27.23 5.34 12.55
CA SER A 482 26.71 6.65 12.12
C SER A 482 25.59 6.58 11.05
N SER A 483 24.86 5.48 10.98
CA SER A 483 23.61 5.42 10.20
C SER A 483 22.55 6.37 10.76
N SER A 484 21.64 6.84 9.91
CA SER A 484 20.53 7.71 10.29
C SER A 484 19.20 7.16 9.78
N PHE A 485 18.19 7.12 10.65
CA PHE A 485 16.88 6.52 10.35
C PHE A 485 15.74 7.33 10.98
N ALA A 486 14.65 7.53 10.24
CA ALA A 486 13.42 8.12 10.77
C ALA A 486 12.20 7.24 10.43
N GLY A 487 11.63 6.55 11.42
CA GLY A 487 10.56 5.57 11.19
C GLY A 487 10.15 4.77 12.43
N GLY A 488 9.16 3.90 12.27
CA GLY A 488 8.85 2.81 13.21
C GLY A 488 9.59 1.53 12.85
N VAL A 489 10.10 0.81 13.85
CA VAL A 489 10.73 -0.51 13.66
C VAL A 489 10.08 -1.52 14.57
N ILE A 490 9.67 -2.63 13.97
CA ILE A 490 9.16 -3.80 14.66
C ILE A 490 10.06 -4.98 14.28
N ALA A 491 10.66 -5.66 15.24
CA ALA A 491 11.46 -6.85 15.02
C ALA A 491 11.03 -7.98 15.93
N ASN A 492 11.11 -9.22 15.45
CA ASN A 492 10.81 -10.39 16.28
C ASN A 492 11.83 -10.63 17.38
N HIS A 493 13.11 -10.37 17.09
CA HIS A 493 14.19 -10.64 18.03
C HIS A 493 14.89 -9.34 18.46
N ASP A 494 16.17 -9.21 18.16
CA ASP A 494 16.99 -8.13 18.70
C ASP A 494 16.99 -6.91 17.79
N ILE A 495 16.73 -5.74 18.38
CA ILE A 495 17.01 -4.44 17.78
C ILE A 495 18.28 -3.89 18.42
N VAL A 496 19.33 -3.74 17.61
CA VAL A 496 20.63 -3.20 18.04
C VAL A 496 20.89 -1.87 17.36
N VAL A 497 21.09 -0.83 18.17
CA VAL A 497 21.49 0.50 17.74
C VAL A 497 22.85 0.81 18.34
N GLU A 498 23.86 1.02 17.50
CA GLU A 498 25.23 1.15 17.96
C GLU A 498 26.10 2.14 17.18
N ASN A 499 27.24 2.49 17.79
CA ASN A 499 28.36 3.20 17.17
C ASN A 499 27.94 4.53 16.52
N ASN A 500 27.36 5.41 17.33
CA ASN A 500 26.86 6.73 16.93
C ASN A 500 25.72 6.69 15.88
N ALA A 501 25.00 5.57 15.73
CA ALA A 501 23.76 5.56 14.97
C ALA A 501 22.71 6.47 15.62
N GLU A 502 21.93 7.16 14.79
CA GLU A 502 20.86 8.08 15.20
C GLU A 502 19.53 7.62 14.61
N LEU A 503 18.54 7.41 15.48
CA LEU A 503 17.20 6.99 15.09
C LEU A 503 16.19 8.01 15.61
N THR A 504 15.27 8.44 14.76
CA THR A 504 14.08 9.19 15.14
C THR A 504 12.86 8.31 14.98
N GLY A 505 12.22 7.94 16.09
CA GLY A 505 10.98 7.19 16.05
C GLY A 505 10.73 6.29 17.25
N SER A 506 10.27 5.07 17.00
CA SER A 506 9.85 4.09 18.01
C SER A 506 10.27 2.68 17.61
N LEU A 507 10.74 1.91 18.59
CA LEU A 507 11.28 0.56 18.43
C LEU A 507 10.44 -0.42 19.23
N SER A 508 10.12 -1.56 18.63
CA SER A 508 9.40 -2.67 19.25
C SER A 508 10.08 -4.00 18.91
N GLY A 509 10.62 -4.71 19.90
CA GLY A 509 11.19 -6.05 19.68
C GLY A 509 11.46 -6.82 20.96
N ASP A 510 11.98 -8.04 20.86
CA ASP A 510 12.24 -8.87 22.06
C ASP A 510 13.31 -8.26 22.95
N THR A 511 14.41 -7.83 22.35
CA THR A 511 15.46 -7.07 23.03
C THR A 511 15.74 -5.79 22.28
N VAL A 512 15.90 -4.68 23.00
CA VAL A 512 16.34 -3.41 22.41
C VAL A 512 17.64 -2.95 23.07
N ASN A 513 18.72 -2.91 22.30
CA ASN A 513 20.07 -2.59 22.76
C ASN A 513 20.57 -1.28 22.12
N LEU A 514 20.71 -0.23 22.93
CA LEU A 514 21.35 1.04 22.53
C LEU A 514 22.73 1.11 23.17
N VAL A 515 23.80 1.12 22.36
CA VAL A 515 25.18 1.10 22.85
C VAL A 515 26.08 2.07 22.08
N ASN A 516 27.24 2.39 22.65
CA ASN A 516 28.33 3.14 22.01
C ASN A 516 27.87 4.45 21.35
N ASN A 517 27.33 5.37 22.17
CA ASN A 517 26.81 6.68 21.76
C ASN A 517 25.61 6.65 20.78
N ALA A 518 24.90 5.52 20.69
CA ALA A 518 23.63 5.46 19.96
C ALA A 518 22.61 6.47 20.52
N THR A 519 21.83 7.09 19.65
CA THR A 519 20.78 8.06 20.04
C THR A 519 19.44 7.64 19.44
N LEU A 520 18.42 7.59 20.30
CA LEU A 520 17.02 7.39 19.90
C LEU A 520 16.17 8.61 20.28
N ILE A 521 15.77 9.38 19.28
CA ILE A 521 14.86 10.52 19.42
C ILE A 521 13.44 9.99 19.31
N PHE A 522 12.66 10.07 20.38
CA PHE A 522 11.28 9.58 20.35
C PHE A 522 10.40 10.42 19.43
N ASP A 523 9.69 9.75 18.51
CA ASP A 523 8.55 10.35 17.80
C ASP A 523 7.29 9.47 17.92
N PRO A 524 6.21 9.96 18.55
CA PRO A 524 4.98 9.18 18.70
C PRO A 524 4.24 8.89 17.39
N SER A 525 4.56 9.57 16.27
CA SER A 525 3.91 9.24 14.99
C SER A 525 4.58 8.10 14.23
N SER A 526 5.62 7.47 14.77
CA SER A 526 6.40 6.43 14.10
C SER A 526 5.59 5.32 13.42
N GLY A 527 5.72 5.18 12.11
CA GLY A 527 5.02 4.19 11.28
C GLY A 527 3.50 4.40 11.17
N ALA A 528 2.93 5.45 11.76
CA ALA A 528 1.49 5.67 11.82
C ALA A 528 0.82 5.83 10.44
N ASP A 529 1.58 6.32 9.45
CA ASP A 529 1.08 6.60 8.11
C ASP A 529 1.45 5.48 7.12
N SER A 530 1.98 4.36 7.61
CA SER A 530 2.45 3.23 6.80
C SER A 530 1.49 2.04 6.86
N GLU A 531 1.32 1.34 5.73
CA GLU A 531 0.52 0.12 5.67
C GLU A 531 1.08 -0.94 6.63
N GLY A 532 0.20 -1.70 7.30
CA GLY A 532 0.58 -2.72 8.29
C GLY A 532 0.63 -2.24 9.74
N ILE A 533 0.55 -0.92 9.99
CA ILE A 533 0.41 -0.40 11.36
C ILE A 533 -0.95 -0.73 11.99
N ASP A 534 -2.02 -0.85 11.18
CA ASP A 534 -3.35 -1.23 11.66
C ASP A 534 -3.38 -2.65 12.24
N ASP A 535 -2.44 -3.52 11.84
CA ASP A 535 -2.25 -4.84 12.45
C ASP A 535 -1.71 -4.72 13.88
N CYS A 536 -1.10 -3.57 14.20
CA CYS A 536 -0.62 -3.15 15.51
C CYS A 536 -1.71 -2.35 16.23
N VAL A 537 -2.87 -2.97 16.49
CA VAL A 537 -3.97 -2.27 17.19
C VAL A 537 -3.48 -1.79 18.56
N PRO A 538 -3.61 -0.49 18.91
CA PRO A 538 -3.29 -0.02 20.24
C PRO A 538 -4.19 -0.77 21.22
N ALA A 539 -3.58 -1.55 22.12
CA ALA A 539 -4.31 -2.11 23.25
C ALA A 539 -5.07 -0.96 23.91
N THR A 540 -6.40 -1.09 24.04
CA THR A 540 -7.17 -0.15 24.84
C THR A 540 -6.54 -0.10 26.22
N PHE A 541 -5.85 1.00 26.53
CA PHE A 541 -5.18 1.21 27.78
C PHE A 541 -6.23 1.16 28.89
N ASN A 542 -6.32 0.04 29.60
CA ASN A 542 -6.94 0.02 30.92
C ASN A 542 -5.85 0.54 31.87
N PRO A 543 -5.91 1.81 32.32
CA PRO A 543 -4.99 2.26 33.35
C PRO A 543 -5.06 1.28 34.51
N PRO A 544 -3.93 0.92 35.16
CA PRO A 544 -3.97 0.10 36.35
C PRO A 544 -4.94 0.74 37.32
N SER A 545 -5.95 -0.02 37.75
CA SER A 545 -6.87 0.45 38.78
C SER A 545 -6.00 0.79 39.99
N GLN A 546 -5.87 2.08 40.29
CA GLN A 546 -5.23 2.54 41.51
C GLN A 546 -6.09 2.08 42.69
N ASN A 547 -5.88 0.84 43.14
CA ASN A 547 -6.33 0.28 44.40
C ASN A 547 -5.70 -1.11 44.56
N GLU A 548 -4.45 -1.16 45.01
CA GLU A 548 -3.97 -2.05 46.08
C GLU A 548 -2.86 -1.35 46.88
#